data_AF-A0A1H0GKP4-F1
#
_entry.id   AF-A0A1H0GKP4-F1
#
_cell.length_a   1.000
_cell.length_b   1.000
_cell.length_c   1.000
_cell.angle_alpha   90.00
_cell.angle_beta   90.00
_cell.angle_gamma   90.00
#
_symmetry.space_group_name_H-M   'P 1'
#
loop_
_entity.id
_entity.type
_entity.pdbx_description
1 polymer ?
#
loop_
_entity_poly.entity_id
_entity_poly.type
_entity_poly.pdbx_seq_one_letter_code
_entity_poly.pdbx_strand_id
1 'polypeptide(L)'
;MSRKFIATILAGALAVTGLTAAPARADGNDVAKALAGIAAVAIIAKALDDDRKDKARRHAPARAHSVRPDRHRGHVAPRPLPHRVARKQLPGHCMVRVQTRHGVQNAFGQNCLQRSSRHATRLPRACAMPTRGRGHNRTFYDAGCLRSYGYSMSRR
;
A
#
# COMPACT_ATOMS: atom_id res chain seq x y z
N MET A 1 1.33 -8.80 32.89
CA MET A 1 1.87 -10.07 33.45
C MET A 1 1.73 -11.25 32.47
N SER A 2 0.58 -11.47 31.83
CA SER A 2 0.32 -12.61 30.91
C SER A 2 1.27 -12.76 29.71
N ARG A 3 1.72 -11.64 29.11
CA ARG A 3 2.64 -11.67 27.95
C ARG A 3 4.01 -12.30 28.26
N LYS A 4 4.51 -12.14 29.49
CA LYS A 4 5.79 -12.71 29.92
C LYS A 4 5.66 -14.22 30.14
N PHE A 5 4.52 -14.67 30.66
CA PHE A 5 4.22 -16.09 30.90
C PHE A 5 4.04 -16.90 29.60
N ILE A 6 3.34 -16.33 28.60
CA ILE A 6 3.17 -16.97 27.29
C ILE A 6 4.52 -17.09 26.58
N ALA A 7 5.37 -16.07 26.65
CA ALA A 7 6.69 -16.08 26.04
C ALA A 7 7.61 -17.16 26.62
N THR A 8 7.59 -17.36 27.95
CA THR A 8 8.40 -18.41 28.60
C THR A 8 7.93 -19.82 28.24
N ILE A 9 6.61 -20.03 28.12
CA ILE A 9 6.06 -21.33 27.71
C ILE A 9 6.43 -21.64 26.26
N LEU A 10 6.28 -20.66 25.36
CA LEU A 10 6.61 -20.84 23.94
C LEU A 10 8.10 -21.13 23.73
N ALA A 11 8.97 -20.42 24.45
CA ALA A 11 10.42 -20.65 24.42
C ALA A 11 10.79 -22.04 24.96
N GLY A 12 10.16 -22.47 26.06
CA GLY A 12 10.38 -23.80 26.63
C GLY A 12 9.97 -24.93 25.69
N ALA A 13 8.81 -24.79 25.03
CA ALA A 13 8.32 -25.78 24.07
C ALA A 13 9.29 -25.97 22.89
N LEU A 14 9.76 -24.87 22.28
CA LEU A 14 10.69 -24.93 21.16
C LEU A 14 12.05 -25.54 21.54
N ALA A 15 12.54 -25.25 22.75
CA ALA A 15 13.79 -25.82 23.25
C ALA A 15 13.69 -27.34 23.44
N VAL A 16 12.58 -27.84 23.99
CA VAL A 16 12.37 -29.29 24.20
C VAL A 16 12.22 -30.03 22.87
N THR A 17 11.53 -29.46 21.88
CA THR A 17 11.40 -30.08 20.55
C THR A 17 12.74 -30.18 19.81
N GLY A 18 13.67 -29.24 20.05
CA GLY A 18 15.00 -29.29 19.45
C GLY A 18 15.89 -30.43 19.96
N LEU A 19 15.65 -30.93 21.19
CA LEU A 19 16.46 -31.96 21.84
C LEU A 19 15.99 -33.39 21.53
N THR A 20 14.76 -33.57 21.04
CA THR A 20 14.19 -34.88 20.70
C THR A 20 14.34 -35.24 19.22
N ALA A 21 14.91 -34.36 18.40
CA ALA A 21 15.37 -34.69 17.06
C ALA A 21 16.61 -35.59 17.17
N ALA A 22 16.40 -36.90 17.33
CA ALA A 22 17.47 -37.86 17.12
C ALA A 22 18.06 -37.60 15.72
N PRO A 23 19.39 -37.43 15.57
CA PRO A 23 19.97 -37.29 14.25
C PRO A 23 19.63 -38.56 13.49
N ALA A 24 18.89 -38.43 12.40
CA ALA A 24 18.63 -39.53 11.48
C ALA A 24 20.00 -40.03 11.00
N ARG A 25 20.47 -41.16 11.55
CA ARG A 25 21.61 -41.91 11.03
C ARG A 25 21.18 -42.43 9.66
N ALA A 26 21.37 -41.60 8.64
CA ALA A 26 20.93 -41.90 7.28
C ALA A 26 21.91 -42.86 6.63
N ASP A 27 21.41 -44.06 6.33
CA ASP A 27 21.89 -44.91 5.24
C ASP A 27 22.10 -44.04 3.98
N GLY A 28 23.14 -44.32 3.19
CA GLY A 28 23.58 -43.43 2.10
C GLY A 28 22.47 -43.10 1.07
N ASN A 29 21.49 -43.99 0.96
CA ASN A 29 20.29 -43.81 0.15
C ASN A 29 19.39 -42.67 0.64
N ASP A 30 19.23 -42.48 1.95
CA ASP A 30 18.39 -41.41 2.50
C ASP A 30 19.07 -40.05 2.43
N VAL A 31 20.40 -40.01 2.50
CA VAL A 31 21.18 -38.79 2.18
C VAL A 31 21.02 -38.43 0.71
N ALA A 32 21.10 -39.41 -0.21
CA ALA A 32 20.90 -39.18 -1.63
C ALA A 32 19.49 -38.67 -1.94
N LYS A 33 18.44 -39.22 -1.32
CA LYS A 33 17.06 -38.74 -1.45
C LYS A 33 16.89 -37.32 -0.91
N ALA A 34 17.50 -37.00 0.23
CA ALA A 34 17.45 -35.66 0.81
C ALA A 34 18.13 -34.64 -0.12
N LEU A 35 19.32 -34.95 -0.62
CA LEU A 35 20.05 -34.10 -1.57
C LEU A 35 19.28 -33.95 -2.89
N ALA A 36 18.67 -35.02 -3.41
CA ALA A 36 17.81 -34.97 -4.59
C ALA A 36 16.59 -34.06 -4.37
N GLY A 37 15.94 -34.15 -3.21
CA GLY A 37 14.84 -33.26 -2.82
C GLY A 37 15.26 -31.80 -2.76
N ILE A 38 16.39 -31.49 -2.13
CA ILE A 38 16.97 -30.14 -2.08
C ILE A 38 17.29 -29.62 -3.48
N ALA A 39 17.91 -30.45 -4.33
CA ALA A 39 18.26 -30.10 -5.70
C ALA A 39 17.00 -29.81 -6.55
N ALA A 40 15.95 -30.62 -6.43
CA ALA A 40 14.68 -30.40 -7.12
C ALA A 40 14.03 -29.05 -6.73
N VAL A 41 14.01 -28.72 -5.43
CA VAL A 41 13.51 -27.42 -4.95
C VAL A 41 14.36 -26.27 -5.49
N ALA A 42 15.70 -26.41 -5.49
CA ALA A 42 16.60 -25.38 -6.01
C ALA A 42 16.38 -25.12 -7.52
N ILE A 43 16.15 -26.16 -8.33
CA ILE A 43 15.84 -26.02 -9.76
C ILE A 43 14.52 -25.24 -9.97
N ILE A 44 13.47 -25.60 -9.24
CA ILE A 44 12.16 -24.93 -9.30
C ILE A 44 12.30 -23.46 -8.87
N ALA A 45 13.01 -23.19 -7.77
CA ALA A 45 13.27 -21.83 -7.30
C ALA A 45 14.00 -21.00 -8.36
N LYS A 46 14.99 -21.58 -9.05
CA LYS A 46 15.76 -20.90 -10.10
C LYS A 46 14.93 -20.60 -11.34
N ALA A 47 13.97 -21.45 -11.71
CA ALA A 47 13.02 -21.19 -12.79
C ALA A 47 12.06 -20.02 -12.47
N LEU A 48 11.62 -19.89 -11.21
CA LEU A 48 10.76 -18.77 -10.77
C LEU A 48 11.52 -17.43 -10.65
N ASP A 49 12.84 -17.48 -10.43
CA ASP A 49 13.67 -16.28 -10.26
C ASP A 49 14.05 -15.63 -11.61
N ASP A 50 14.05 -16.38 -12.70
CA ASP A 50 14.37 -15.84 -14.03
C ASP A 50 13.29 -14.87 -14.53
N ASP A 51 12.01 -15.09 -14.22
CA ASP A 51 10.91 -14.12 -14.45
C ASP A 51 11.05 -12.84 -13.61
N ARG A 52 11.70 -12.92 -12.43
CA ARG A 52 11.95 -11.77 -11.57
C ARG A 52 13.14 -10.95 -12.06
N LYS A 53 14.15 -11.57 -12.68
CA LYS A 53 15.30 -10.86 -13.25
C LYS A 53 14.92 -9.97 -14.42
N ASP A 54 13.95 -10.36 -15.23
CA ASP A 54 13.45 -9.50 -16.31
C ASP A 54 12.65 -8.29 -15.79
N LYS A 55 11.94 -8.44 -14.66
CA LYS A 55 11.31 -7.30 -13.98
C LYS A 55 12.33 -6.42 -13.26
N ALA A 56 13.39 -7.00 -12.68
CA ALA A 56 14.50 -6.26 -12.08
C ALA A 56 15.32 -5.49 -13.14
N ARG A 57 15.44 -6.01 -14.37
CA ARG A 57 16.05 -5.29 -15.50
C ARG A 57 15.18 -4.17 -16.04
N ARG A 58 13.84 -4.26 -15.92
CA ARG A 58 12.93 -3.13 -16.17
C ARG A 58 12.94 -2.08 -15.05
N HIS A 59 13.60 -2.35 -13.93
CA HIS A 59 13.84 -1.40 -12.83
C HIS A 59 15.34 -1.12 -12.62
N ALA A 60 16.20 -1.62 -13.51
CA ALA A 60 17.56 -1.12 -13.62
C ALA A 60 17.44 0.31 -14.16
N PRO A 61 18.03 1.32 -13.49
CA PRO A 61 18.08 2.66 -14.05
C PRO A 61 18.73 2.54 -15.42
N ALA A 62 18.02 3.00 -16.45
CA ALA A 62 18.57 3.12 -17.79
C ALA A 62 19.94 3.78 -17.66
N ARG A 63 20.97 3.18 -18.29
CA ARG A 63 22.32 3.72 -18.33
C ARG A 63 22.22 5.21 -18.64
N ALA A 64 22.49 6.02 -17.63
CA ALA A 64 22.44 7.46 -17.74
C ALA A 64 23.46 7.86 -18.81
N HIS A 65 22.97 8.39 -19.93
CA HIS A 65 23.82 9.24 -20.74
C HIS A 65 24.39 10.31 -19.81
N SER A 66 25.72 10.39 -19.77
CA SER A 66 26.50 11.37 -19.02
C SER A 66 26.23 12.76 -19.58
N VAL A 67 25.07 13.31 -19.27
CA VAL A 67 24.80 14.73 -19.43
C VAL A 67 25.57 15.41 -18.29
N ARG A 68 26.65 16.08 -18.66
CA ARG A 68 27.41 16.98 -17.80
C ARG A 68 26.44 17.84 -16.98
N PRO A 69 26.58 17.92 -15.65
CA PRO A 69 25.68 18.72 -14.85
C PRO A 69 26.08 20.19 -15.04
N ASP A 70 25.41 20.85 -15.99
CA ASP A 70 25.42 22.31 -16.02
C ASP A 70 24.77 22.80 -14.73
N ARG A 71 25.60 23.43 -13.90
CA ARG A 71 25.24 23.98 -12.59
C ARG A 71 24.41 25.23 -12.79
N HIS A 72 23.15 25.07 -13.19
CA HIS A 72 22.16 26.12 -13.07
C HIS A 72 21.08 25.64 -12.11
N ARG A 73 21.21 26.06 -10.85
CA ARG A 73 20.18 25.97 -9.80
C ARG A 73 19.00 26.85 -10.20
N GLY A 74 18.19 26.37 -11.13
CA GLY A 74 16.84 26.88 -11.34
C GLY A 74 15.90 26.08 -10.43
N HIS A 75 15.27 26.74 -9.47
CA HIS A 75 14.13 26.15 -8.76
C HIS A 75 13.08 25.77 -9.82
N VAL A 76 12.97 24.48 -10.14
CA VAL A 76 11.90 23.98 -11.01
C VAL A 76 10.61 24.08 -10.22
N ALA A 77 9.96 25.23 -10.29
CA ALA A 77 8.61 25.39 -9.80
C ALA A 77 7.73 24.38 -10.56
N PRO A 78 6.95 23.54 -9.86
CA PRO A 78 6.04 22.61 -10.51
C PRO A 78 5.15 23.38 -11.49
N ARG A 79 5.17 22.98 -12.77
CA ARG A 79 4.30 23.57 -13.79
C ARG A 79 2.86 23.56 -13.25
N PRO A 80 2.17 24.71 -13.15
CA PRO A 80 0.80 24.77 -12.64
C PRO A 80 -0.07 23.79 -13.42
N LEU A 81 -0.77 22.93 -12.70
CA LEU A 81 -1.63 21.95 -13.34
C LEU A 81 -2.70 22.66 -14.17
N PRO A 82 -3.08 22.12 -15.34
CA PRO A 82 -4.12 22.72 -16.17
C PRO A 82 -5.39 22.97 -15.35
N HIS A 83 -6.01 24.14 -15.52
CA HIS A 83 -7.19 24.54 -14.73
C HIS A 83 -8.32 23.49 -14.69
N ARG A 84 -8.46 22.66 -15.74
CA ARG A 84 -9.45 21.57 -15.74
C ARG A 84 -9.14 20.47 -14.73
N VAL A 85 -7.86 20.13 -14.55
CA VAL A 85 -7.40 19.12 -13.59
C VAL A 85 -7.43 19.68 -12.18
N ALA A 86 -7.00 20.94 -12.00
CA ALA A 86 -7.08 21.64 -10.71
C ALA A 86 -8.52 21.72 -10.18
N ARG A 87 -9.53 21.86 -11.06
CA ARG A 87 -10.96 21.84 -10.68
C ARG A 87 -11.45 20.48 -10.17
N LYS A 88 -10.76 19.38 -10.47
CA LYS A 88 -11.09 18.03 -9.99
C LYS A 88 -10.20 17.58 -8.84
N GLN A 89 -9.38 18.47 -8.28
CA GLN A 89 -8.54 18.14 -7.14
C GLN A 89 -9.24 18.43 -5.82
N LEU A 90 -9.34 17.40 -5.00
CA LEU A 90 -9.89 17.47 -3.66
C LEU A 90 -8.74 17.56 -2.65
N PRO A 91 -8.79 18.49 -1.70
CA PRO A 91 -7.79 18.58 -0.65
C PRO A 91 -7.88 17.39 0.31
N GLY A 92 -6.75 16.70 0.54
CA GLY A 92 -6.68 15.53 1.42
C GLY A 92 -7.06 15.81 2.89
N HIS A 93 -6.86 17.04 3.38
CA HIS A 93 -7.20 17.41 4.76
C HIS A 93 -8.72 17.44 5.04
N CYS A 94 -9.55 17.49 3.99
CA CYS A 94 -11.01 17.41 4.14
C CYS A 94 -11.53 15.97 4.14
N MET A 95 -10.64 14.98 3.95
CA MET A 95 -10.98 13.57 4.02
C MET A 95 -11.12 13.16 5.48
N VAL A 96 -12.27 12.61 5.81
CA VAL A 96 -12.59 12.04 7.10
C VAL A 96 -12.97 10.58 6.93
N ARG A 97 -12.81 9.83 8.01
CA ARG A 97 -13.21 8.44 8.08
C ARG A 97 -14.57 8.38 8.77
N VAL A 98 -15.58 7.89 8.07
CA VAL A 98 -16.95 7.76 8.60
C VAL A 98 -17.30 6.28 8.75
N GLN A 99 -17.96 5.94 9.86
CA GLN A 99 -18.56 4.63 10.02
C GLN A 99 -19.94 4.65 9.36
N THR A 100 -20.11 3.79 8.37
CA THR A 100 -21.38 3.56 7.68
C THR A 100 -21.89 2.16 8.00
N ARG A 101 -23.12 1.83 7.58
CA ARG A 101 -23.66 0.46 7.73
C ARG A 101 -22.84 -0.59 6.98
N HIS A 102 -22.09 -0.18 5.96
CA HIS A 102 -21.21 -1.03 5.16
C HIS A 102 -19.76 -1.03 5.66
N GLY A 103 -19.52 -0.52 6.87
CA GLY A 103 -18.19 -0.42 7.47
C GLY A 103 -17.59 0.97 7.37
N VAL A 104 -16.28 1.03 7.62
CA VAL A 104 -15.49 2.25 7.68
C VAL A 104 -15.12 2.71 6.27
N GLN A 105 -15.60 3.88 5.86
CA GLN A 105 -15.35 4.45 4.53
C GLN A 105 -14.72 5.85 4.62
N ASN A 106 -13.92 6.20 3.62
CA ASN A 106 -13.34 7.54 3.51
C ASN A 106 -14.35 8.45 2.80
N ALA A 107 -14.65 9.60 3.40
CA ALA A 107 -15.58 10.56 2.84
C ALA A 107 -15.07 11.98 3.00
N PHE A 108 -15.56 12.89 2.16
CA PHE A 108 -15.25 14.31 2.24
C PHE A 108 -16.43 15.10 2.79
N GLY A 109 -16.19 15.96 3.77
CA GLY A 109 -17.22 16.83 4.32
C GLY A 109 -17.51 18.02 3.39
N GLN A 110 -18.78 18.26 3.06
CA GLN A 110 -19.19 19.37 2.20
C GLN A 110 -18.65 20.73 2.67
N ASN A 111 -18.80 21.02 3.97
CA ASN A 111 -18.41 22.32 4.53
C ASN A 111 -16.89 22.54 4.49
N CYS A 112 -16.09 21.49 4.67
CA CYS A 112 -14.64 21.58 4.55
C CYS A 112 -14.23 21.89 3.10
N LEU A 113 -14.82 21.17 2.13
CA LEU A 113 -14.55 21.38 0.72
C LEU A 113 -14.92 22.80 0.27
N GLN A 114 -16.08 23.31 0.71
CA GLN A 114 -16.51 24.68 0.42
C GLN A 114 -15.56 25.74 0.99
N ARG A 115 -15.01 25.52 2.19
CA ARG A 115 -14.08 26.46 2.83
C ARG A 115 -12.68 26.40 2.22
N SER A 116 -12.21 25.21 1.86
CA SER A 116 -10.84 25.01 1.39
C SER A 116 -10.66 25.41 -0.08
N SER A 117 -11.66 25.14 -0.94
CA SER A 117 -11.50 25.35 -2.38
C SER A 117 -12.83 25.65 -3.07
N ARG A 118 -12.96 26.88 -3.60
CA ARG A 118 -14.11 27.32 -4.43
C ARG A 118 -14.32 26.47 -5.70
N HIS A 119 -13.31 25.69 -6.10
CA HIS A 119 -13.34 24.86 -7.30
C HIS A 119 -13.80 23.42 -7.04
N ALA A 120 -13.84 22.99 -5.78
CA ALA A 120 -14.31 21.66 -5.39
C ALA A 120 -15.85 21.57 -5.29
N THR A 121 -16.58 22.63 -5.64
CA THR A 121 -18.01 22.79 -5.30
C THR A 121 -18.99 22.15 -6.30
N ARG A 122 -18.51 21.51 -7.39
CA ARG A 122 -19.38 20.83 -8.38
C ARG A 122 -19.42 19.31 -8.22
N LEU A 123 -19.43 18.83 -6.98
CA LEU A 123 -19.47 17.38 -6.72
C LEU A 123 -20.80 16.79 -7.23
N PRO A 124 -20.77 15.59 -7.84
CA PRO A 124 -22.00 14.90 -8.24
C PRO A 124 -22.85 14.57 -7.01
N ARG A 125 -24.15 14.88 -7.07
CA ARG A 125 -25.11 14.51 -6.02
C ARG A 125 -25.22 12.99 -5.84
N ALA A 126 -24.90 12.21 -6.88
CA ALA A 126 -24.88 10.75 -6.83
C ALA A 126 -23.90 10.18 -5.79
N CYS A 127 -22.81 10.90 -5.49
CA CYS A 127 -21.83 10.48 -4.49
C CYS A 127 -22.12 11.05 -3.09
N ALA A 128 -23.20 11.83 -2.93
CA ALA A 128 -23.57 12.43 -1.67
C ALA A 128 -24.25 11.38 -0.78
N MET A 129 -23.68 11.17 0.40
CA MET A 129 -24.24 10.34 1.45
C MET A 129 -24.83 11.26 2.54
N PRO A 130 -26.16 11.32 2.67
CA PRO A 130 -26.78 11.99 3.80
C PRO A 130 -26.56 11.15 5.06
N THR A 131 -25.81 11.66 6.04
CA THR A 131 -25.74 11.00 7.34
C THR A 131 -26.94 11.37 8.18
N ARG A 132 -27.85 10.41 8.40
CA ARG A 132 -28.90 10.49 9.43
C ARG A 132 -28.29 10.10 10.78
N GLY A 133 -27.55 11.02 11.40
CA GLY A 133 -27.01 10.89 12.76
C GLY A 133 -27.52 12.03 13.66
N ARG A 134 -27.50 11.85 15.00
CA ARG A 134 -28.01 12.80 16.02
C ARG A 134 -27.17 14.09 16.16
N GLY A 135 -26.82 14.72 15.05
CA GLY A 135 -26.04 15.95 15.01
C GLY A 135 -26.02 16.50 13.59
N HIS A 136 -25.97 17.84 13.50
CA HIS A 136 -26.05 18.70 12.31
C HIS A 136 -25.99 17.98 10.97
N ASN A 137 -26.97 18.24 10.11
CA ASN A 137 -27.12 17.70 8.75
C ASN A 137 -25.86 17.93 7.89
N ARG A 138 -24.84 17.07 8.06
CA ARG A 138 -23.57 17.17 7.35
C ARG A 138 -23.64 16.23 6.16
N THR A 139 -23.60 16.81 4.98
CA THR A 139 -23.47 16.04 3.74
C THR A 139 -22.02 15.61 3.59
N PHE A 140 -21.84 14.31 3.44
CA PHE A 140 -20.54 13.72 3.13
C PHE A 140 -20.57 13.21 1.69
N TYR A 141 -19.41 13.21 1.03
CA TYR A 141 -19.25 12.62 -0.29
C TYR A 141 -18.30 11.44 -0.21
N ASP A 142 -18.70 10.30 -0.76
CA ASP A 142 -17.85 9.11 -0.75
C ASP A 142 -16.59 9.32 -1.59
N ALA A 143 -15.42 9.01 -1.03
CA ALA A 143 -14.15 9.19 -1.73
C ALA A 143 -13.98 8.22 -2.91
N GLY A 144 -14.49 6.99 -2.79
CA GLY A 144 -14.44 5.97 -3.85
C GLY A 144 -15.29 6.37 -5.06
N CYS A 145 -16.53 6.77 -4.82
CA CYS A 145 -17.43 7.30 -5.83
C CYS A 145 -16.84 8.54 -6.51
N LEU A 146 -16.30 9.51 -5.75
CA LEU A 146 -15.68 10.68 -6.36
C LEU A 146 -14.50 10.31 -7.29
N ARG A 147 -13.72 9.30 -6.92
CA ARG A 147 -12.62 8.81 -7.73
C ARG A 147 -13.09 8.19 -9.06
N SER A 148 -14.21 7.48 -9.09
CA SER A 148 -14.78 6.96 -10.34
C SER A 148 -15.31 8.06 -11.27
N TYR A 149 -15.74 9.20 -10.71
CA TYR A 149 -16.10 10.41 -11.48
C TYR A 149 -14.89 11.27 -11.93
N GLY A 150 -13.67 10.77 -11.67
CA GLY A 150 -12.42 11.40 -12.09
C GLY A 150 -11.95 12.53 -11.17
N TYR A 151 -12.43 12.59 -9.92
CA TYR A 151 -11.82 13.44 -8.90
C TYR A 151 -10.56 12.77 -8.35
N SER A 152 -9.52 13.57 -8.13
CA SER A 152 -8.25 13.08 -7.57
C SER A 152 -7.91 13.85 -6.30
N MET A 153 -7.19 13.21 -5.38
CA MET A 153 -6.69 13.90 -4.20
C MET A 153 -5.41 14.66 -4.55
N SER A 154 -5.37 15.94 -4.17
CA SER A 154 -4.14 16.72 -4.24
C SER A 154 -3.17 16.20 -3.17
N ARG A 155 -2.00 15.68 -3.58
CA ARG A 155 -0.89 15.40 -2.66
C ARG A 155 -0.23 16.75 -2.36
N ARG A 156 -0.34 17.21 -1.11
CA ARG A 156 0.58 18.19 -0.55
C ARG A 156 1.62 17.45 0.27
#